data_AF-A0A0D0A7X0-F1
#
_entry.id   AF-A0A0D0A7X0-F1
#
_cell.length_a   1.000
_cell.length_b   1.000
_cell.length_c   1.000
_cell.angle_alpha   90.00
_cell.angle_beta   90.00
_cell.angle_gamma   90.00
#
_symmetry.space_group_name_H-M   'P 1'
#
loop_
_entity.id
_entity.type
_entity.pdbx_description
1 polymer ?
#
loop_
_entity_poly.entity_id
_entity_poly.type
_entity_poly.pdbx_seq_one_letter_code
_entity_poly.pdbx_strand_id
1 'polypeptide(L)' 'HHGVTYDVPHPNASGPFYWVNRGRRIGVFATWQGTSIHVTGVSHSSFSKIHSVAEGIRLIKGAIE' A
#
# COMPACT_ATOMS: atom_id res chain seq x y z
N HIS A 1 14.29 -17.42 -3.49
CA HIS A 1 13.12 -16.87 -2.77
C HIS A 1 13.12 -15.35 -2.95
N HIS A 2 12.26 -14.83 -3.83
CA HIS A 2 12.11 -13.39 -4.01
C HIS A 2 11.27 -12.85 -2.85
N GLY A 3 11.92 -12.37 -1.79
CA GLY A 3 11.22 -11.70 -0.70
C GLY A 3 10.53 -10.45 -1.23
N VAL A 4 9.20 -10.41 -1.17
CA VAL A 4 8.45 -9.22 -1.54
C VAL A 4 8.49 -8.25 -0.35
N THR A 5 9.17 -7.12 -0.53
CA THR A 5 9.23 -6.04 0.46
C THR A 5 8.04 -5.10 0.27
N TYR A 6 7.32 -4.78 1.35
CA TYR A 6 6.20 -3.85 1.34
C TYR A 6 6.28 -2.85 2.50
N ASP A 7 5.77 -1.65 2.27
CA ASP A 7 5.71 -0.59 3.28
C ASP A 7 4.48 -0.74 4.18
N VAL A 8 4.63 -0.36 5.45
CA VAL A 8 3.56 -0.32 6.45
C VAL A 8 3.71 0.99 7.23
N PRO A 9 2.64 1.76 7.44
CA PRO A 9 2.73 3.01 8.17
C PRO A 9 2.94 2.75 9.67
N HIS A 10 3.35 3.78 10.40
CA HIS A 10 3.51 3.71 11.84
C HIS A 10 2.20 3.24 12.52
N PRO A 11 2.24 2.41 13.59
CA PRO A 11 1.03 1.90 14.26
C PRO A 11 0.10 3.00 14.79
N ASN A 12 0.64 4.18 15.09
CA ASN A 12 -0.11 5.36 15.55
C ASN A 12 -0.53 6.31 14.42
N ALA A 13 -0.32 5.93 13.16
CA ALA A 13 -0.74 6.76 12.04
C ALA A 13 -2.28 6.81 11.97
N SER A 14 -2.82 8.01 11.73
CA SER A 14 -4.25 8.20 11.49
C SER A 14 -4.52 8.24 9.99
N GLY A 15 -5.61 7.60 9.57
CA GLY A 15 -6.03 7.55 8.17
C GLY A 15 -6.41 8.92 7.59
N PRO A 16 -6.73 8.99 6.29
CA PRO A 16 -7.08 7.86 5.42
C PRO A 16 -5.91 6.95 5.02
N PHE A 17 -6.13 5.64 5.01
CA PHE A 17 -5.14 4.66 4.56
C PHE A 17 -5.34 4.24 3.11
N TYR A 18 -4.23 3.92 2.44
CA TYR A 18 -4.20 3.50 1.04
C TYR A 18 -3.33 2.27 0.89
N TRP A 19 -3.87 1.21 0.31
CA TRP A 19 -3.13 0.05 -0.12
C TRP A 19 -2.71 0.21 -1.58
N VAL A 20 -1.42 0.05 -1.86
CA VAL A 20 -0.87 0.01 -3.22
C VAL A 20 -0.46 -1.43 -3.51
N ASN A 21 -1.21 -2.07 -4.41
CA ASN A 21 -0.92 -3.42 -4.89
C ASN A 21 0.12 -3.41 -6.02
N ARG A 22 0.07 -2.37 -6.87
CA ARG A 22 1.00 -2.20 -7.98
C ARG A 22 1.38 -0.74 -8.11
N GLY A 23 2.68 -0.49 -8.11
CA GLY A 23 3.24 0.85 -8.14
C GLY A 23 4.76 0.78 -8.10
N ARG A 24 5.41 1.93 -7.93
CA ARG A 24 6.86 1.99 -7.72
C ARG A 24 7.29 1.32 -6.41
N ARG A 25 6.40 1.33 -5.42
CA ARG A 25 6.49 0.58 -4.17
C ARG A 25 5.10 0.04 -3.84
N ILE A 26 5.04 -1.15 -3.26
CA ILE A 26 3.80 -1.75 -2.76
C ILE A 26 3.74 -1.60 -1.24
N GLY A 27 2.54 -1.56 -0.67
CA GLY A 27 2.39 -1.39 0.77
C GLY A 27 1.12 -0.67 1.17
N VAL A 28 1.07 -0.31 2.46
CA VAL A 28 0.04 0.54 3.03
C VAL A 28 0.65 1.90 3.37
N PHE A 29 -0.06 2.97 3.04
CA PHE A 29 0.37 4.36 3.27
C PHE A 29 -0.74 5.13 3.98
N ALA A 30 -0.36 6.04 4.89
CA ALA A 30 -1.32 6.78 5.73
C ALA A 30 -1.75 8.14 5.17
N THR A 31 -1.27 8.52 3.98
CA THR A 31 -1.65 9.78 3.34
C THR A 31 -1.71 9.62 1.82
N TRP A 32 -2.58 10.40 1.17
CA TRP A 32 -2.61 10.45 -0.28
C TRP A 32 -1.29 10.99 -0.85
N GLN A 33 -0.67 11.98 -0.22
CA GLN A 33 0.60 12.57 -0.67
C GLN A 33 1.75 11.55 -0.69
N GLY A 34 1.81 10.66 0.31
CA GLY A 34 2.78 9.55 0.33
C GLY A 34 2.40 8.41 -0.62
N THR A 35 1.12 8.28 -0.99
CA THR A 35 0.64 7.24 -1.91
C THR A 35 0.86 7.62 -3.36
N SER A 36 0.53 8.86 -3.73
CA SER A 36 0.49 9.34 -5.11
C SER A 36 1.84 9.20 -5.82
N ILE A 37 2.94 9.44 -5.10
CA ILE A 37 4.31 9.26 -5.62
C ILE A 37 4.60 7.82 -6.09
N HIS A 38 3.82 6.83 -5.66
CA HIS A 38 4.00 5.42 -6.00
C HIS A 38 3.07 4.96 -7.14
N VAL A 39 2.04 5.72 -7.47
CA VAL A 39 1.00 5.32 -8.43
C VAL A 39 0.87 6.28 -9.61
N THR A 40 1.11 7.58 -9.41
CA THR A 40 1.00 8.58 -10.46
C THR A 40 2.09 8.38 -11.51
N GLY A 41 1.68 8.27 -12.78
CA GLY A 41 2.59 8.05 -13.90
C GLY A 41 3.14 6.62 -14.01
N VAL A 42 2.69 5.69 -13.15
CA VAL A 42 3.10 4.28 -13.22
C VAL A 42 2.06 3.49 -14.01
N SER A 43 2.45 2.94 -15.16
CA SER A 43 1.58 2.12 -15.99
C SER A 43 1.00 0.95 -15.20
N HIS A 44 -0.32 0.78 -15.28
CA HIS A 44 -1.07 -0.28 -14.60
C HIS A 44 -0.94 -0.22 -13.06
N SER A 45 -0.66 0.96 -12.49
CA SER A 45 -0.71 1.13 -11.04
C SER A 45 -2.09 0.76 -10.50
N SER A 46 -2.12 0.14 -9.33
CA SER A 46 -3.35 -0.25 -8.65
C SER A 46 -3.24 0.09 -7.18
N PHE A 47 -4.19 0.89 -6.70
CA PHE A 47 -4.33 1.26 -5.31
C PHE A 47 -5.80 1.27 -4.90
N SER A 48 -6.06 1.15 -3.61
CA SER A 48 -7.40 1.28 -3.04
C SER A 48 -7.33 1.94 -1.67
N LYS A 49 -8.35 2.73 -1.34
CA LYS A 49 -8.51 3.30 0.01
C LYS A 49 -9.09 2.23 0.93
N ILE A 50 -8.50 2.08 2.11
CA ILE A 50 -8.85 1.05 3.09
C ILE A 50 -9.14 1.70 4.45
N HIS A 51 -9.81 0.96 5.34
CA HIS A 51 -10.24 1.49 6.64
C HIS A 51 -9.19 1.31 7.72
N SER A 52 -8.28 0.33 7.57
CA SER A 52 -7.26 0.03 8.57
C SER A 52 -5.97 -0.52 7.97
N VAL A 53 -4.86 -0.36 8.69
CA VAL A 53 -3.58 -0.98 8.33
C VAL A 53 -3.66 -2.51 8.31
N ALA A 54 -4.41 -3.09 9.24
CA ALA A 54 -4.59 -4.53 9.35
C ALA A 54 -5.26 -5.12 8.10
N GLU A 55 -6.28 -4.45 7.57
CA GLU A 55 -6.93 -4.80 6.30
C GLU A 55 -5.91 -4.81 5.15
N GLY A 56 -5.09 -3.76 5.05
CA GLY A 56 -4.07 -3.64 4.00
C GLY A 56 -3.00 -4.72 4.07
N ILE A 57 -2.55 -5.09 5.26
CA ILE A 57 -1.62 -6.22 5.45
C ILE A 57 -2.26 -7.53 4.97
N ARG A 58 -3.55 -7.74 5.24
CA ARG A 58 -4.30 -8.93 4.77
C ARG A 58 -4.35 -8.99 3.24
N LEU A 59 -4.59 -7.85 2.59
CA LEU A 59 -4.63 -7.74 1.13
C LEU A 59 -3.25 -8.01 0.50
N ILE A 60 -2.18 -7.47 1.10
CA ILE A 60 -0.81 -7.71 0.63
C ILE A 60 -0.45 -9.19 0.71
N LYS A 61 -0.75 -9.85 1.84
CA LYS A 61 -0.47 -11.28 2.01
C LYS A 61 -1.19 -12.13 0.94
N GLY A 62 -2.47 -11.88 0.73
CA GLY A 62 -3.24 -12.59 -0.29
C GLY A 62 -2.86 -12.26 -1.75
N ALA A 63 -2.06 -11.21 -1.98
CA ALA A 63 -1.54 -10.87 -3.31
C ALA A 63 -0.13 -11.44 -3.59
N ILE A 64 0.55 -11.94 -2.56
CA ILE A 64 1.91 -12.50 -2.64
C ILE A 64 1.89 -14.04 -2.65
N GLU A 65 0.81 -14.67 -2.16
CA GLU A 65 0.52 -16.10 -2.32
C GLU A 65 0.13 -16.44 -3.78
#